data_AF-A0A1C6V6D8-F1
#
_entry.id   AF-A0A1C6V6D8-F1
#
_cell.length_a   1.000
_cell.length_b   1.000
_cell.length_c   1.000
_cell.angle_alpha   90.00
_cell.angle_beta   90.00
_cell.angle_gamma   90.00
#
_symmetry.space_group_name_H-M   'P 1'
#
loop_
_entity.id
_entity.type
_entity.pdbx_description
1 polymer ?
#
loop_
_entity_poly.entity_id
_entity_poly.type
_entity_poly.pdbx_seq_one_letter_code
_entity_poly.pdbx_strand_id
1 'polypeptide(L)'
;MTSASTAQSANAGGSADEPTPADRAAGPATSGGRGRIPAIVRRRLDTVDAHLGRGQAWLATGVVVAIAAILRFVGLSGPNGKIFDEIYYARDAYGLIDRGVEWNYKDNGPSYVVHPPLGKWLIGLGEWAFGYQDAETKISVPGHLMTTAPEFGWRFAAAVAGTLSVLLLVRIGRRMFRSTTLGCAAGLLLALDGFHFVLSRTALLDIFLLLFVLAAFGALVLDRDARRRRWTRALEAGLDPSLPGRAGRPPSTWRDWPWWRLAAGVLLGCACAVKWSGLYFVPAFALLVLLWEVGVRRSAGVRRPWRDALLDELPWLLAAGVLMVVTYVLTWSGWLLGDDGYYRLASRYPNTPGLSDTPVIGPLINLWEYHKAAYGFHTQLDDPHKYQSWPWQWLLLGRPVAFYWSGDGNCGAPSCASEILLLGTPLLWWSFLPALAATVWLGLARRDWRAGAILLSVAAGLLPWFWFALDGRTMFSFYAAPAVPFLVLAVVYVLGAIISPAPAVGTAAPPSTEDTSDRRLVGGIIAGAYVLLVALCFGYFYPIFVGRLMAYADWSARMWLDGRWI
;
A
#
# COMPACT_ATOMS: atom_id res chain seq x y z
N MET A 1 53.58 -72.36 33.88
CA MET A 1 53.89 -70.93 33.63
C MET A 1 52.58 -70.27 33.24
N THR A 2 51.91 -69.44 34.02
CA THR A 2 52.07 -68.92 35.39
C THR A 2 50.66 -68.45 35.73
N SER A 3 49.92 -69.28 36.47
CA SER A 3 49.38 -68.98 37.81
C SER A 3 48.28 -67.91 37.79
N ALA A 4 46.99 -68.31 37.87
CA ALA A 4 46.23 -68.49 39.13
C ALA A 4 45.75 -67.12 39.67
N SER A 5 44.55 -66.88 40.19
CA SER A 5 43.39 -67.67 40.58
C SER A 5 42.41 -66.67 41.27
N THR A 6 41.12 -67.04 41.37
CA THR A 6 40.14 -66.69 42.44
C THR A 6 39.67 -65.23 42.60
N ALA A 7 38.36 -64.93 42.48
CA ALA A 7 37.22 -65.18 43.38
C ALA A 7 37.03 -64.03 44.41
N GLN A 8 35.93 -63.28 44.33
CA GLN A 8 34.69 -63.36 45.15
C GLN A 8 34.68 -62.54 46.46
N SER A 9 33.47 -61.99 46.71
CA SER A 9 32.79 -61.68 47.98
C SER A 9 33.17 -60.45 48.84
N ALA A 10 32.21 -59.52 48.85
CA ALA A 10 31.50 -58.89 49.96
C ALA A 10 31.89 -59.22 51.43
N ASN A 11 32.06 -58.16 52.24
CA ASN A 11 31.34 -57.81 53.50
C ASN A 11 32.13 -56.69 54.23
N ALA A 12 31.53 -55.54 54.54
CA ALA A 12 30.68 -55.21 55.70
C ALA A 12 31.47 -54.83 56.98
N GLY A 13 31.08 -53.68 57.57
CA GLY A 13 31.58 -53.10 58.83
C GLY A 13 32.38 -51.82 58.57
N GLY A 14 32.02 -50.61 59.01
CA GLY A 14 31.06 -50.20 60.02
C GLY A 14 31.78 -49.24 60.98
N SER A 15 31.60 -47.94 60.84
CA SER A 15 31.69 -46.95 61.94
C SER A 15 31.26 -45.59 61.42
N ALA A 16 30.15 -45.11 61.99
CA ALA A 16 29.69 -43.74 61.85
C ALA A 16 30.68 -42.77 62.49
N ASP A 17 30.95 -41.67 61.81
CA ASP A 17 31.33 -40.41 62.44
C ASP A 17 30.67 -39.27 61.67
N GLU A 18 29.75 -38.60 62.35
CA GLU A 18 29.03 -37.42 61.93
C GLU A 18 29.90 -36.18 62.21
N PRO A 19 30.03 -35.21 61.28
CA PRO A 19 30.30 -33.84 61.67
C PRO A 19 29.14 -32.91 61.32
N THR A 20 28.96 -31.97 62.24
CA THR A 20 27.89 -31.00 62.46
C THR A 20 27.67 -29.95 61.36
N PRO A 21 26.48 -29.30 61.34
CA PRO A 21 26.09 -28.34 60.31
C PRO A 21 26.48 -26.91 60.72
N ALA A 22 27.64 -26.43 60.28
CA ALA A 22 27.97 -25.01 60.30
C ALA A 22 29.15 -24.69 59.37
N ASP A 23 28.88 -24.61 58.07
CA ASP A 23 29.62 -23.66 57.24
C ASP A 23 28.71 -23.09 56.15
N ARG A 24 28.30 -21.84 56.38
CA ARG A 24 27.56 -21.01 55.43
C ARG A 24 28.54 -20.46 54.40
N ALA A 25 28.11 -20.58 53.14
CA ALA A 25 28.25 -19.55 52.10
C ALA A 25 29.68 -19.17 51.64
N ALA A 26 30.13 -19.76 50.52
CA ALA A 26 30.93 -19.06 49.50
C ALA A 26 31.14 -19.89 48.21
N GLY A 27 30.41 -19.57 47.14
CA GLY A 27 30.81 -19.82 45.74
C GLY A 27 30.70 -21.25 45.18
N PRO A 28 30.64 -21.44 43.84
CA PRO A 28 31.27 -20.58 42.85
C PRO A 28 30.34 -19.49 42.36
N ALA A 29 30.83 -18.27 42.48
CA ALA A 29 30.30 -17.09 41.83
C ALA A 29 30.07 -17.41 40.34
N THR A 30 28.82 -17.24 39.90
CA THR A 30 28.49 -17.05 38.49
C THR A 30 29.24 -15.79 38.03
N SER A 31 30.44 -15.99 37.50
CA SER A 31 31.23 -14.96 36.87
C SER A 31 30.49 -14.46 35.62
N GLY A 32 29.88 -13.28 35.73
CA GLY A 32 29.92 -12.24 34.71
C GLY A 32 29.37 -12.56 33.31
N GLY A 33 28.09 -12.89 33.21
CA GLY A 33 27.36 -12.79 31.94
C GLY A 33 26.65 -11.45 31.82
N ARG A 34 27.31 -10.38 31.36
CA ARG A 34 26.62 -9.15 30.92
C ARG A 34 25.54 -9.51 29.87
N GLY A 35 24.28 -9.32 30.23
CA GLY A 35 23.20 -8.93 29.33
C GLY A 35 22.81 -9.87 28.19
N ARG A 36 22.45 -11.13 28.46
CA ARG A 36 21.65 -11.91 27.49
C ARG A 36 20.17 -11.62 27.68
N ILE A 37 19.58 -10.86 26.77
CA ILE A 37 18.12 -10.66 26.68
C ILE A 37 17.42 -12.04 26.67
N PRO A 38 16.31 -12.24 27.40
CA PRO A 38 15.55 -13.49 27.34
C PRO A 38 15.20 -13.89 25.90
N ALA A 39 15.37 -15.17 25.55
CA ALA A 39 15.16 -15.66 24.19
C ALA A 39 13.77 -15.32 23.62
N ILE A 40 12.75 -15.28 24.48
CA ILE A 40 11.39 -14.88 24.09
C ILE A 40 11.29 -13.41 23.67
N VAL A 41 12.03 -12.51 24.32
CA VAL A 41 12.08 -11.08 23.97
C VAL A 41 12.86 -10.91 22.67
N ARG A 42 13.99 -11.59 22.51
CA ARG A 42 14.76 -11.60 21.25
C ARG A 42 13.90 -12.07 20.07
N ARG A 43 13.19 -13.20 20.20
CA ARG A 43 12.28 -13.72 19.17
C ARG A 43 11.14 -12.74 18.84
N ARG A 44 10.59 -12.02 19.84
CA ARG A 44 9.54 -11.02 19.63
C ARG A 44 10.05 -9.77 18.90
N LEU A 45 11.31 -9.41 19.10
CA LEU A 45 11.91 -8.21 18.49
C LEU A 45 12.62 -8.47 17.16
N ASP A 46 12.78 -9.74 16.76
CA ASP A 46 13.51 -10.13 15.57
C ASP A 46 12.89 -9.61 14.25
N THR A 47 13.72 -9.32 13.24
CA THR A 47 13.31 -8.73 11.95
C THR A 47 13.71 -9.59 10.76
N VAL A 48 13.03 -9.42 9.61
CA VAL A 48 13.13 -10.30 8.43
C VAL A 48 14.55 -10.38 7.84
N ASP A 49 15.33 -9.31 8.00
CA ASP A 49 16.65 -9.16 7.38
C ASP A 49 17.69 -10.17 7.92
N ALA A 50 17.39 -10.89 9.01
CA ALA A 50 18.30 -11.84 9.62
C ALA A 50 18.42 -13.20 8.88
N HIS A 51 17.40 -13.64 8.12
CA HIS A 51 17.24 -15.09 7.86
C HIS A 51 16.85 -15.54 6.43
N LEU A 52 16.74 -14.65 5.44
CA LEU A 52 16.29 -15.04 4.09
C LEU A 52 17.23 -14.56 2.97
N GLY A 53 17.71 -15.51 2.15
CA GLY A 53 18.66 -15.31 1.05
C GLY A 53 18.35 -14.07 0.18
N ARG A 54 19.18 -13.03 0.33
CA ARG A 54 18.91 -11.71 -0.25
C ARG A 54 18.88 -11.72 -1.78
N GLY A 55 19.76 -12.49 -2.42
CA GLY A 55 19.87 -12.56 -3.88
C GLY A 55 18.65 -13.20 -4.55
N GLN A 56 18.29 -14.42 -4.12
CA GLN A 56 17.11 -15.14 -4.64
C GLN A 56 15.82 -14.35 -4.45
N ALA A 57 15.67 -13.64 -3.33
CA ALA A 57 14.49 -12.82 -3.09
C ALA A 57 14.38 -11.60 -4.02
N TRP A 58 15.51 -11.00 -4.41
CA TRP A 58 15.52 -9.92 -5.41
C TRP A 58 15.26 -10.46 -6.82
N LEU A 59 15.81 -11.62 -7.18
CA LEU A 59 15.51 -12.27 -8.46
C LEU A 59 14.02 -12.57 -8.59
N ALA A 60 13.41 -13.19 -7.57
CA ALA A 60 11.97 -13.48 -7.56
C ALA A 60 11.12 -12.19 -7.64
N THR A 61 11.54 -11.12 -6.95
CA THR A 61 10.90 -9.80 -7.08
C THR A 61 11.01 -9.29 -8.52
N GLY A 62 12.20 -9.40 -9.13
CA GLY A 62 12.46 -8.96 -10.51
C GLY A 62 11.57 -9.67 -11.52
N VAL A 63 11.35 -10.99 -11.37
CA VAL A 63 10.45 -11.76 -12.25
C VAL A 63 9.01 -11.24 -12.16
N VAL A 64 8.46 -11.07 -10.94
CA VAL A 64 7.10 -10.57 -10.75
C VAL A 64 6.93 -9.14 -11.30
N VAL A 65 7.93 -8.29 -11.07
CA VAL A 65 7.94 -6.91 -11.58
C VAL A 65 8.06 -6.89 -13.11
N ALA A 66 8.85 -7.77 -13.70
CA ALA A 66 8.94 -7.90 -15.16
C ALA A 66 7.59 -8.31 -15.77
N ILE A 67 6.89 -9.28 -15.18
CA ILE A 67 5.52 -9.65 -15.60
C ILE A 67 4.60 -8.43 -15.52
N ALA A 68 4.61 -7.71 -14.39
CA ALA A 68 3.79 -6.53 -14.19
C ALA A 68 4.09 -5.41 -15.21
N ALA A 69 5.36 -5.18 -15.52
CA ALA A 69 5.82 -4.20 -16.48
C ALA A 69 5.40 -4.57 -17.91
N ILE A 70 5.62 -5.83 -18.32
CA ILE A 70 5.21 -6.32 -19.65
C ILE A 70 3.71 -6.11 -19.85
N LEU A 71 2.89 -6.50 -18.87
CA LEU A 71 1.44 -6.31 -18.94
C LEU A 71 1.09 -4.81 -19.12
N ARG A 72 1.72 -3.92 -18.35
CA ARG A 72 1.39 -2.49 -18.33
C ARG A 72 1.89 -1.72 -19.55
N PHE A 73 3.06 -2.08 -20.09
CA PHE A 73 3.68 -1.31 -21.19
C PHE A 73 3.35 -1.86 -22.58
N VAL A 74 3.11 -3.17 -22.74
CA VAL A 74 2.79 -3.73 -24.06
C VAL A 74 1.45 -3.16 -24.54
N GLY A 75 1.47 -2.50 -25.70
CA GLY A 75 0.29 -1.87 -26.29
C GLY A 75 -0.27 -0.69 -25.50
N LEU A 76 0.55 0.01 -24.68
CA LEU A 76 0.10 1.12 -23.83
C LEU A 76 -0.57 2.27 -24.60
N SER A 77 -0.18 2.47 -25.86
CA SER A 77 -0.76 3.50 -26.72
C SER A 77 -2.21 3.24 -27.12
N GLY A 78 -2.71 2.00 -27.00
CA GLY A 78 -4.08 1.66 -27.37
C GLY A 78 -5.08 1.83 -26.22
N PRO A 79 -6.34 2.24 -26.51
CA PRO A 79 -6.86 2.73 -27.79
C PRO A 79 -6.42 4.16 -28.08
N ASN A 80 -6.51 4.56 -29.36
CA ASN A 80 -6.21 5.91 -29.81
C ASN A 80 -7.21 6.91 -29.23
N GLY A 81 -6.72 8.10 -28.92
CA GLY A 81 -7.50 9.16 -28.28
C GLY A 81 -7.59 9.03 -26.76
N LYS A 82 -8.14 10.08 -26.16
CA LYS A 82 -8.36 10.17 -24.72
C LYS A 82 -9.62 9.38 -24.36
N ILE A 83 -9.51 8.50 -23.37
CA ILE A 83 -10.64 7.70 -22.86
C ILE A 83 -11.04 8.20 -21.47
N PHE A 84 -12.34 8.14 -21.14
CA PHE A 84 -12.84 8.54 -19.82
C PHE A 84 -12.27 9.92 -19.37
N ASP A 85 -11.85 10.06 -18.12
CA ASP A 85 -11.29 11.28 -17.56
C ASP A 85 -9.88 11.65 -18.09
N GLU A 86 -9.27 10.88 -19.01
CA GLU A 86 -8.07 11.35 -19.72
C GLU A 86 -8.34 12.68 -20.45
N ILE A 87 -9.60 12.92 -20.84
CA ILE A 87 -10.05 14.17 -21.45
C ILE A 87 -9.77 15.40 -20.56
N TYR A 88 -9.74 15.21 -19.23
CA TYR A 88 -9.41 16.23 -18.26
C TYR A 88 -7.93 16.14 -17.88
N TYR A 89 -7.50 15.00 -17.34
CA TYR A 89 -6.20 14.92 -16.68
C TYR A 89 -5.01 15.03 -17.62
N ALA A 90 -5.09 14.53 -18.86
CA ALA A 90 -4.00 14.70 -19.83
C ALA A 90 -3.90 16.18 -20.29
N ARG A 91 -5.04 16.87 -20.47
CA ARG A 91 -5.03 18.30 -20.83
C ARG A 91 -4.47 19.17 -19.71
N ASP A 92 -4.93 18.93 -18.48
CA ASP A 92 -4.48 19.66 -17.32
C ASP A 92 -2.99 19.39 -17.03
N ALA A 93 -2.54 18.15 -17.22
CA ALA A 93 -1.14 17.76 -17.10
C ALA A 93 -0.23 18.52 -18.08
N TYR A 94 -0.64 18.62 -19.35
CA TYR A 94 0.09 19.39 -20.34
C TYR A 94 0.12 20.88 -19.97
N GLY A 95 -1.00 21.43 -19.49
CA GLY A 95 -1.07 22.80 -18.98
C GLY A 95 -0.07 23.06 -17.84
N LEU A 96 0.06 22.13 -16.90
CA LEU A 96 1.07 22.23 -15.84
C LEU A 96 2.50 22.25 -16.41
N ILE A 97 2.81 21.43 -17.40
CA ILE A 97 4.15 21.39 -18.01
C ILE A 97 4.47 22.68 -18.78
N ASP A 98 3.51 23.20 -19.55
CA ASP A 98 3.68 24.40 -20.38
C ASP A 98 3.65 25.70 -19.56
N ARG A 99 2.77 25.79 -18.56
CA ARG A 99 2.44 27.04 -17.85
C ARG A 99 2.70 27.03 -16.35
N GLY A 100 2.95 25.87 -15.76
CA GLY A 100 3.01 25.71 -14.30
C GLY A 100 1.65 25.66 -13.60
N VAL A 101 0.55 25.80 -14.34
CA VAL A 101 -0.83 25.81 -13.85
C VAL A 101 -1.75 25.13 -14.84
N GLU A 102 -2.89 24.61 -14.37
CA GLU A 102 -3.90 24.06 -15.26
C GLU A 102 -4.48 25.14 -16.18
N TRP A 103 -4.49 24.86 -17.49
CA TRP A 103 -4.78 25.85 -18.53
C TRP A 103 -5.76 25.30 -19.55
N ASN A 104 -6.81 26.07 -19.83
CA ASN A 104 -7.76 25.77 -20.90
C ASN A 104 -7.31 26.47 -22.18
N TYR A 105 -6.75 25.70 -23.11
CA TYR A 105 -6.28 26.21 -24.40
C TYR A 105 -7.37 26.57 -25.40
N LYS A 106 -8.63 26.14 -25.19
CA LYS A 106 -9.75 26.56 -26.05
C LYS A 106 -10.12 28.01 -25.77
N ASP A 107 -10.19 28.36 -24.49
CA ASP A 107 -10.56 29.71 -24.03
C ASP A 107 -9.35 30.60 -23.72
N ASN A 108 -8.14 30.03 -23.86
CA ASN A 108 -6.85 30.66 -23.57
C ASN A 108 -6.81 31.33 -22.17
N GLY A 109 -7.17 30.58 -21.14
CA GLY A 109 -7.20 31.06 -19.76
C GLY A 109 -7.00 29.96 -18.72
N PRO A 110 -6.85 30.31 -17.42
CA PRO A 110 -6.71 29.34 -16.35
C PRO A 110 -7.90 28.41 -16.24
N SER A 111 -7.61 27.14 -15.97
CA SER A 111 -8.63 26.14 -15.68
C SER A 111 -8.84 25.99 -14.18
N TYR A 112 -10.11 25.94 -13.76
CA TYR A 112 -10.46 25.57 -12.39
C TYR A 112 -10.54 24.05 -12.28
N VAL A 113 -9.85 23.49 -11.29
CA VAL A 113 -9.75 22.04 -11.08
C VAL A 113 -9.91 21.71 -9.60
N VAL A 114 -10.59 20.61 -9.31
CA VAL A 114 -10.97 20.27 -7.92
C VAL A 114 -9.95 19.37 -7.25
N HIS A 115 -9.08 18.73 -8.04
CA HIS A 115 -8.05 17.83 -7.53
C HIS A 115 -6.69 18.53 -7.46
N PRO A 116 -5.92 18.31 -6.38
CA PRO A 116 -4.59 18.89 -6.24
C PRO A 116 -3.63 18.37 -7.33
N PRO A 117 -2.50 19.08 -7.57
CA PRO A 117 -1.82 19.02 -8.86
C PRO A 117 -0.86 17.83 -9.04
N LEU A 118 -0.45 17.12 -7.98
CA LEU A 118 0.68 16.17 -8.08
C LEU A 118 0.44 15.04 -9.08
N GLY A 119 -0.77 14.48 -9.13
CA GLY A 119 -1.04 13.38 -10.08
C GLY A 119 -0.97 13.87 -11.53
N LYS A 120 -1.41 15.10 -11.80
CA LYS A 120 -1.32 15.74 -13.12
C LYS A 120 0.12 16.09 -13.46
N TRP A 121 0.92 16.57 -12.52
CA TRP A 121 2.37 16.74 -12.71
C TRP A 121 3.05 15.44 -13.15
N LEU A 122 2.70 14.31 -12.51
CA LEU A 122 3.27 13.01 -12.87
C LEU A 122 2.86 12.56 -14.27
N ILE A 123 1.58 12.75 -14.66
CA ILE A 123 1.12 12.51 -16.04
C ILE A 123 1.92 13.39 -17.01
N GLY A 124 2.07 14.67 -16.68
CA GLY A 124 2.80 15.66 -17.48
C GLY A 124 4.27 15.32 -17.66
N LEU A 125 4.92 14.68 -16.69
CA LEU A 125 6.29 14.17 -16.88
C LEU A 125 6.38 13.11 -17.99
N GLY A 126 5.33 12.31 -18.17
CA GLY A 126 5.23 11.37 -19.28
C GLY A 126 5.07 12.09 -20.62
N GLU A 127 4.20 13.09 -20.67
CA GLU A 127 3.99 13.96 -21.85
C GLU A 127 5.25 14.74 -22.22
N TRP A 128 5.95 15.32 -21.23
CA TRP A 128 7.23 15.99 -21.41
C TRP A 128 8.30 15.06 -21.98
N ALA A 129 8.39 13.83 -21.46
CA ALA A 129 9.36 12.85 -21.93
C ALA A 129 9.06 12.35 -23.34
N PHE A 130 7.79 12.07 -23.65
CA PHE A 130 7.39 11.28 -24.82
C PHE A 130 6.56 12.01 -25.89
N GLY A 131 6.23 13.27 -25.65
CA GLY A 131 5.44 14.12 -26.52
C GLY A 131 3.97 14.21 -26.09
N TYR A 132 3.31 15.26 -26.56
CA TYR A 132 1.90 15.52 -26.34
C TYR A 132 1.23 15.96 -27.64
N GLN A 133 0.04 15.44 -27.90
CA GLN A 133 -0.79 15.89 -29.00
C GLN A 133 -2.26 15.94 -28.58
N ASP A 134 -2.95 17.00 -28.99
CA ASP A 134 -4.38 17.12 -28.84
C ASP A 134 -5.00 17.69 -30.12
N ALA A 135 -5.81 16.87 -30.78
CA ALA A 135 -6.46 17.22 -32.03
C ALA A 135 -7.47 18.37 -31.86
N GLU A 136 -8.14 18.47 -30.70
CA GLU A 136 -9.16 19.50 -30.47
C GLU A 136 -8.54 20.89 -30.31
N THR A 137 -7.40 20.99 -29.62
CA THR A 137 -6.70 22.26 -29.40
C THR A 137 -5.62 22.53 -30.45
N LYS A 138 -5.39 21.59 -31.37
CA LYS A 138 -4.35 21.64 -32.42
C LYS A 138 -2.92 21.79 -31.86
N ILE A 139 -2.70 21.32 -30.65
CA ILE A 139 -1.39 21.32 -30.00
C ILE A 139 -0.66 20.03 -30.38
N SER A 140 0.60 20.15 -30.76
CA SER A 140 1.48 19.02 -31.05
C SER A 140 2.90 19.39 -30.66
N VAL A 141 3.44 18.70 -29.66
CA VAL A 141 4.76 18.99 -29.09
C VAL A 141 5.58 17.69 -29.05
N PRO A 142 6.83 17.69 -29.56
CA PRO A 142 7.69 16.52 -29.50
C PRO A 142 8.11 16.20 -28.07
N GLY A 143 8.43 14.93 -27.80
CA GLY A 143 8.98 14.52 -26.51
C GLY A 143 10.45 14.92 -26.37
N HIS A 144 10.86 15.27 -25.14
CA HIS A 144 12.24 15.63 -24.85
C HIS A 144 13.20 14.43 -24.80
N LEU A 145 12.70 13.23 -24.50
CA LEU A 145 13.50 12.00 -24.58
C LEU A 145 13.30 11.28 -25.90
N MET A 146 12.04 11.06 -26.28
CA MET A 146 11.68 10.37 -27.53
C MET A 146 10.23 10.66 -27.89
N THR A 147 9.94 11.18 -29.07
CA THR A 147 8.55 11.33 -29.53
C THR A 147 7.92 9.97 -29.83
N THR A 148 6.76 9.70 -29.24
CA THR A 148 5.98 8.46 -29.42
C THR A 148 4.54 8.77 -29.82
N ALA A 149 3.65 7.76 -29.83
CA ALA A 149 2.22 8.02 -29.90
C ALA A 149 1.78 8.84 -28.68
N PRO A 150 0.91 9.85 -28.85
CA PRO A 150 0.59 10.78 -27.78
C PRO A 150 -0.04 10.08 -26.55
N GLU A 151 -0.82 9.01 -26.78
CA GLU A 151 -1.39 8.14 -25.75
C GLU A 151 -0.34 7.50 -24.86
N PHE A 152 0.82 7.15 -25.43
CA PHE A 152 1.91 6.60 -24.65
C PHE A 152 2.43 7.63 -23.65
N GLY A 153 2.55 8.89 -24.05
CA GLY A 153 3.06 9.97 -23.21
C GLY A 153 2.26 10.15 -21.93
N TRP A 154 0.96 10.42 -22.02
CA TRP A 154 0.15 10.64 -20.82
C TRP A 154 -0.10 9.36 -20.01
N ARG A 155 -0.08 8.17 -20.63
CA ARG A 155 -0.27 6.89 -19.91
C ARG A 155 1.02 6.35 -19.28
N PHE A 156 2.20 6.83 -19.71
CA PHE A 156 3.49 6.29 -19.28
C PHE A 156 3.68 6.31 -17.76
N ALA A 157 3.44 7.47 -17.14
CA ALA A 157 3.65 7.64 -15.70
C ALA A 157 2.71 6.75 -14.87
N ALA A 158 1.46 6.55 -15.33
CA ALA A 158 0.51 5.63 -14.71
C ALA A 158 1.00 4.17 -14.78
N ALA A 159 1.59 3.76 -15.92
CA ALA A 159 2.16 2.42 -16.10
C ALA A 159 3.37 2.18 -15.19
N VAL A 160 4.23 3.20 -15.03
CA VAL A 160 5.33 3.18 -14.05
C VAL A 160 4.77 3.05 -12.63
N ALA A 161 3.80 3.89 -12.25
CA ALA A 161 3.22 3.89 -10.91
C ALA A 161 2.57 2.55 -10.55
N GLY A 162 1.87 1.93 -11.49
CA GLY A 162 1.32 0.60 -11.31
C GLY A 162 2.38 -0.49 -11.17
N THR A 163 3.46 -0.41 -11.95
CA THR A 163 4.59 -1.36 -11.86
C THR A 163 5.33 -1.23 -10.52
N LEU A 164 5.57 0.01 -10.06
CA LEU A 164 6.18 0.28 -8.76
C LEU A 164 5.30 -0.18 -7.61
N SER A 165 3.97 -0.04 -7.72
CA SER A 165 3.02 -0.54 -6.71
C SER A 165 3.14 -2.06 -6.52
N VAL A 166 3.30 -2.82 -7.61
CA VAL A 166 3.58 -4.26 -7.55
C VAL A 166 4.91 -4.55 -6.84
N LEU A 167 5.98 -3.84 -7.21
CA LEU A 167 7.28 -3.98 -6.55
C LEU A 167 7.15 -3.75 -5.04
N LEU A 168 6.54 -2.63 -4.65
CA LEU A 168 6.35 -2.27 -3.25
C LEU A 168 5.55 -3.34 -2.51
N LEU A 169 4.46 -3.84 -3.11
CA LEU A 169 3.64 -4.87 -2.49
C LEU A 169 4.41 -6.18 -2.27
N VAL A 170 5.28 -6.58 -3.21
CA VAL A 170 6.17 -7.75 -3.00
C VAL A 170 7.06 -7.55 -1.77
N ARG A 171 7.68 -6.37 -1.65
CA ARG A 171 8.60 -6.09 -0.54
C ARG A 171 7.88 -5.96 0.80
N ILE A 172 6.73 -5.29 0.80
CA ILE A 172 5.87 -5.12 1.97
C ILE A 172 5.35 -6.49 2.43
N GLY A 173 4.76 -7.27 1.54
CA GLY A 173 4.25 -8.62 1.84
C GLY A 173 5.36 -9.54 2.35
N ARG A 174 6.55 -9.52 1.72
CA ARG A 174 7.72 -10.28 2.20
C ARG A 174 8.12 -9.88 3.62
N ARG A 175 8.18 -8.58 3.94
CA ARG A 175 8.52 -8.08 5.28
C ARG A 175 7.45 -8.42 6.31
N MET A 176 6.18 -8.23 5.96
CA MET A 176 5.06 -8.54 6.86
C MET A 176 5.03 -10.03 7.16
N PHE A 177 4.99 -10.89 6.14
CA PHE A 177 4.78 -12.32 6.30
C PHE A 177 6.05 -13.13 6.54
N ARG A 178 7.25 -12.53 6.39
CA ARG A 178 8.55 -13.22 6.47
C ARG A 178 8.66 -14.37 5.46
N SER A 179 8.10 -14.20 4.28
CA SER A 179 8.10 -15.21 3.22
C SER A 179 8.24 -14.56 1.85
N THR A 180 9.26 -14.97 1.10
CA THR A 180 9.45 -14.52 -0.29
C THR A 180 8.29 -14.99 -1.16
N THR A 181 7.81 -16.22 -0.98
CA THR A 181 6.68 -16.77 -1.73
C THR A 181 5.40 -15.98 -1.51
N LEU A 182 5.06 -15.68 -0.25
CA LEU A 182 3.86 -14.86 0.04
C LEU A 182 4.01 -13.42 -0.44
N GLY A 183 5.21 -12.84 -0.37
CA GLY A 183 5.49 -11.54 -0.98
C GLY A 183 5.29 -11.55 -2.50
N CYS A 184 5.83 -12.55 -3.19
CA CYS A 184 5.67 -12.70 -4.64
C CYS A 184 4.20 -12.96 -5.02
N ALA A 185 3.47 -13.77 -4.24
CA ALA A 185 2.04 -13.98 -4.43
C ALA A 185 1.26 -12.66 -4.30
N ALA A 186 1.58 -11.82 -3.31
CA ALA A 186 0.95 -10.51 -3.17
C ALA A 186 1.18 -9.62 -4.40
N GLY A 187 2.43 -9.51 -4.86
CA GLY A 187 2.73 -8.75 -6.06
C GLY A 187 2.09 -9.31 -7.33
N LEU A 188 2.11 -10.63 -7.50
CA LEU A 188 1.55 -11.28 -8.69
C LEU A 188 0.02 -11.15 -8.72
N LEU A 189 -0.67 -11.30 -7.59
CA LEU A 189 -2.12 -11.07 -7.50
C LEU A 189 -2.49 -9.61 -7.81
N LEU A 190 -1.71 -8.63 -7.36
CA LEU A 190 -1.92 -7.23 -7.73
C LEU A 190 -1.58 -6.97 -9.22
N ALA A 191 -0.57 -7.65 -9.76
CA ALA A 191 -0.21 -7.55 -11.17
C ALA A 191 -1.30 -8.10 -12.09
N LEU A 192 -2.03 -9.11 -11.62
CA LEU A 192 -3.14 -9.82 -12.28
C LEU A 192 -4.53 -9.34 -11.80
N ASP A 193 -4.61 -8.18 -11.16
CA ASP A 193 -5.87 -7.53 -10.85
C ASP A 193 -6.29 -6.61 -12.00
N GLY A 194 -7.39 -6.94 -12.68
CA GLY A 194 -7.94 -6.16 -13.80
C GLY A 194 -8.18 -4.69 -13.47
N PHE A 195 -8.62 -4.41 -12.25
CA PHE A 195 -8.94 -3.05 -11.80
C PHE A 195 -7.68 -2.21 -11.65
N HIS A 196 -6.69 -2.70 -10.89
CA HIS A 196 -5.38 -2.05 -10.80
C HIS A 196 -4.70 -1.96 -12.18
N PHE A 197 -4.86 -2.99 -13.02
CA PHE A 197 -4.26 -3.04 -14.34
C PHE A 197 -4.81 -1.92 -15.25
N VAL A 198 -6.12 -1.77 -15.36
CA VAL A 198 -6.79 -0.71 -16.13
C VAL A 198 -6.37 0.67 -15.61
N LEU A 199 -6.44 0.91 -14.29
CA LEU A 199 -6.00 2.20 -13.71
C LEU A 199 -4.52 2.52 -13.98
N SER A 200 -3.67 1.50 -14.10
CA SER A 200 -2.26 1.69 -14.45
C SER A 200 -1.99 1.86 -15.94
N ARG A 201 -3.02 1.82 -16.79
CA ARG A 201 -2.90 2.00 -18.25
C ARG A 201 -3.74 3.15 -18.77
N THR A 202 -4.31 3.95 -17.87
CA THR A 202 -5.10 5.14 -18.18
C THR A 202 -4.50 6.29 -17.40
N ALA A 203 -4.45 7.49 -18.00
CA ALA A 203 -3.93 8.69 -17.33
C ALA A 203 -4.92 9.21 -16.27
N LEU A 204 -5.02 8.48 -15.15
CA LEU A 204 -5.89 8.74 -14.01
C LEU A 204 -5.09 9.01 -12.74
N LEU A 205 -5.70 9.76 -11.81
CA LEU A 205 -5.07 10.12 -10.54
C LEU A 205 -5.01 8.95 -9.55
N ASP A 206 -5.98 8.04 -9.59
CA ASP A 206 -6.18 7.03 -8.54
C ASP A 206 -5.02 6.04 -8.41
N ILE A 207 -4.28 5.77 -9.50
CA ILE A 207 -3.08 4.91 -9.45
C ILE A 207 -1.92 5.56 -8.69
N PHE A 208 -1.76 6.88 -8.78
CA PHE A 208 -0.73 7.61 -8.04
C PHE A 208 -1.11 7.72 -6.56
N LEU A 209 -2.40 7.94 -6.26
CA LEU A 209 -2.90 7.90 -4.88
C LEU A 209 -2.62 6.54 -4.24
N LEU A 210 -2.97 5.45 -4.93
CA LEU A 210 -2.69 4.08 -4.49
C LEU A 210 -1.18 3.90 -4.22
N LEU A 211 -0.32 4.30 -5.17
CA LEU A 211 1.13 4.19 -5.03
C LEU A 211 1.63 4.90 -3.78
N PHE A 212 1.26 6.17 -3.57
CA PHE A 212 1.75 6.95 -2.43
C PHE A 212 1.22 6.45 -1.09
N VAL A 213 -0.05 6.01 -1.02
CA VAL A 213 -0.61 5.36 0.17
C VAL A 213 0.14 4.06 0.49
N LEU A 214 0.39 3.22 -0.52
CA LEU A 214 1.13 1.96 -0.34
C LEU A 214 2.59 2.22 0.05
N ALA A 215 3.24 3.21 -0.55
CA ALA A 215 4.59 3.62 -0.23
C ALA A 215 4.69 4.15 1.21
N ALA A 216 3.75 4.99 1.64
CA ALA A 216 3.67 5.48 3.02
C ALA A 216 3.53 4.32 4.00
N PHE A 217 2.63 3.36 3.73
CA PHE A 217 2.52 2.15 4.53
C PHE A 217 3.83 1.36 4.56
N GLY A 218 4.50 1.17 3.41
CA GLY A 218 5.79 0.50 3.32
C GLY A 218 6.87 1.19 4.15
N ALA A 219 6.91 2.52 4.15
CA ALA A 219 7.80 3.30 4.99
C ALA A 219 7.50 3.07 6.48
N LEU A 220 6.22 3.00 6.89
CA LEU A 220 5.88 2.67 8.28
C LEU A 220 6.24 1.23 8.68
N VAL A 221 6.15 0.26 7.77
CA VAL A 221 6.65 -1.10 8.01
C VAL A 221 8.17 -1.09 8.23
N LEU A 222 8.92 -0.28 7.48
CA LEU A 222 10.35 -0.09 7.67
C LEU A 222 10.68 0.64 8.98
N ASP A 223 9.89 1.66 9.35
CA ASP A 223 9.98 2.35 10.64
C ASP A 223 9.83 1.34 11.77
N ARG A 224 8.76 0.53 11.73
CA ARG A 224 8.49 -0.52 12.71
C ARG A 224 9.68 -1.47 12.91
N ASP A 225 10.31 -1.91 11.82
CA ASP A 225 11.51 -2.77 11.88
C ASP A 225 12.71 -2.02 12.49
N ALA A 226 12.93 -0.77 12.09
CA ALA A 226 14.01 0.07 12.62
C ALA A 226 13.86 0.31 14.13
N ARG A 227 12.64 0.59 14.60
CA ARG A 227 12.31 0.81 16.01
C ARG A 227 12.54 -0.46 16.83
N ARG A 228 12.15 -1.64 16.32
CA ARG A 228 12.45 -2.91 16.99
C ARG A 228 13.94 -3.18 17.10
N ARG A 229 14.70 -2.99 16.02
CA ARG A 229 16.17 -3.12 16.06
C ARG A 229 16.82 -2.17 17.06
N ARG A 230 16.32 -0.94 17.16
CA ARG A 230 16.80 0.05 18.13
C ARG A 230 16.57 -0.43 19.56
N TRP A 231 15.37 -0.92 19.88
CA TRP A 231 15.07 -1.50 21.19
C TRP A 231 15.92 -2.73 21.50
N THR A 232 16.09 -3.66 20.55
CA THR A 232 16.97 -4.82 20.73
C THR A 232 18.40 -4.38 21.06
N ARG A 233 18.99 -3.50 20.25
CA ARG A 233 20.37 -3.00 20.47
C ARG A 233 20.53 -2.35 21.84
N ALA A 234 19.56 -1.54 22.27
CA ALA A 234 19.62 -0.86 23.56
C ALA A 234 19.53 -1.85 24.74
N LEU A 235 18.64 -2.85 24.65
CA LEU A 235 18.51 -3.90 25.66
C LEU A 235 19.77 -4.78 25.72
N GLU A 236 20.42 -5.08 24.58
CA GLU A 236 21.67 -5.85 24.54
C GLU A 236 22.84 -5.04 25.13
N ALA A 237 22.78 -3.71 25.03
CA ALA A 237 23.73 -2.80 25.68
C ALA A 237 23.48 -2.59 27.19
N GLY A 238 22.47 -3.24 27.77
CA GLY A 238 22.16 -3.18 29.21
C GLY A 238 21.18 -2.09 29.63
N LEU A 239 20.39 -1.54 28.70
CA LEU A 239 19.29 -0.62 29.05
C LEU A 239 18.29 -1.33 29.99
N ASP A 240 17.96 -0.69 31.11
CA ASP A 240 16.87 -1.10 31.99
C ASP A 240 15.58 -0.31 31.66
N PRO A 241 14.59 -0.93 30.97
CA PRO A 241 13.35 -0.27 30.57
C PRO A 241 12.38 -0.01 31.73
N SER A 242 12.68 -0.49 32.94
CA SER A 242 11.88 -0.25 34.14
C SER A 242 12.13 1.13 34.75
N LEU A 243 13.29 1.74 34.44
CA LEU A 243 13.68 3.05 34.92
C LEU A 243 12.79 4.16 34.33
N PRO A 244 12.43 5.19 35.12
CA PRO A 244 11.62 6.29 34.65
C PRO A 244 12.39 7.23 33.71
N GLY A 245 11.65 7.95 32.86
CA GLY A 245 12.19 9.01 32.02
C GLY A 245 13.20 8.52 30.97
N ARG A 246 14.17 9.39 30.61
CA ARG A 246 15.18 9.08 29.58
C ARG A 246 16.10 7.92 29.95
N ALA A 247 16.27 7.61 31.24
CA ALA A 247 17.14 6.53 31.70
C ALA A 247 16.64 5.14 31.26
N GLY A 248 15.32 4.96 31.10
CA GLY A 248 14.71 3.72 30.60
C GLY A 248 14.40 3.73 29.10
N ARG A 249 15.01 4.64 28.34
CA ARG A 249 14.76 4.80 26.90
C ARG A 249 15.99 4.48 26.07
N PRO A 250 15.82 3.90 24.87
CA PRO A 250 16.91 3.79 23.92
C PRO A 250 17.53 5.17 23.66
N PRO A 251 18.87 5.30 23.63
CA PRO A 251 19.52 6.56 23.30
C PRO A 251 19.06 7.05 21.93
N SER A 252 18.96 8.37 21.76
CA SER A 252 18.49 9.00 20.53
C SER A 252 19.62 9.81 19.91
N THR A 253 20.24 9.28 18.87
CA THR A 253 21.14 10.05 18.00
C THR A 253 20.41 10.41 16.70
N TRP A 254 20.97 11.29 15.88
CA TRP A 254 20.39 11.63 14.57
C TRP A 254 20.21 10.40 13.67
N ARG A 255 21.04 9.35 13.85
CA ARG A 255 20.93 8.08 13.12
C ARG A 255 19.73 7.23 13.57
N ASP A 256 19.20 7.49 14.76
CA ASP A 256 18.06 6.79 15.36
C ASP A 256 16.74 7.58 15.26
N TRP A 257 16.75 8.72 14.58
CA TRP A 257 15.53 9.46 14.25
C TRP A 257 14.62 8.60 13.36
N PRO A 258 13.29 8.76 13.46
CA PRO A 258 12.34 7.94 12.71
C PRO A 258 12.23 8.43 11.26
N TRP A 259 13.33 8.38 10.51
CA TRP A 259 13.42 8.86 9.12
C TRP A 259 12.37 8.24 8.21
N TRP A 260 12.06 6.95 8.40
CA TRP A 260 11.00 6.27 7.67
C TRP A 260 9.61 6.80 8.00
N ARG A 261 9.37 7.27 9.23
CA ARG A 261 8.12 7.92 9.60
C ARG A 261 8.01 9.33 9.01
N LEU A 262 9.10 10.08 8.99
CA LEU A 262 9.15 11.39 8.32
C LEU A 262 8.92 11.24 6.81
N ALA A 263 9.53 10.22 6.19
CA ALA A 263 9.27 9.85 4.80
C ALA A 263 7.81 9.45 4.58
N ALA A 264 7.19 8.72 5.52
CA ALA A 264 5.75 8.43 5.44
C ALA A 264 4.90 9.71 5.48
N GLY A 265 5.30 10.73 6.26
CA GLY A 265 4.66 12.05 6.24
C GLY A 265 4.74 12.73 4.87
N VAL A 266 5.92 12.72 4.24
CA VAL A 266 6.09 13.23 2.86
C VAL A 266 5.22 12.45 1.86
N LEU A 267 5.22 11.11 1.93
CA LEU A 267 4.44 10.25 1.03
C LEU A 267 2.92 10.42 1.23
N LEU A 268 2.46 10.63 2.45
CA LEU A 268 1.06 11.00 2.72
C LEU A 268 0.74 12.42 2.19
N GLY A 269 1.72 13.32 2.22
CA GLY A 269 1.60 14.65 1.61
C GLY A 269 1.41 14.53 0.10
N CYS A 270 2.21 13.67 -0.55
CA CYS A 270 2.03 13.31 -1.95
C CYS A 270 0.65 12.69 -2.22
N ALA A 271 0.20 11.74 -1.38
CA ALA A 271 -1.12 11.14 -1.53
C ALA A 271 -2.24 12.19 -1.48
N CYS A 272 -2.21 13.09 -0.49
CA CYS A 272 -3.19 14.17 -0.37
C CYS A 272 -3.08 15.17 -1.53
N ALA A 273 -1.88 15.39 -2.07
CA ALA A 273 -1.61 16.23 -3.23
C ALA A 273 -1.98 15.59 -4.58
N VAL A 274 -2.36 14.31 -4.59
CA VAL A 274 -3.04 13.68 -5.73
C VAL A 274 -4.55 13.81 -5.54
N LYS A 275 -5.05 13.46 -4.35
CA LYS A 275 -6.48 13.47 -4.03
C LYS A 275 -6.70 13.51 -2.52
N TRP A 276 -7.67 14.30 -2.05
CA TRP A 276 -7.93 14.48 -0.62
C TRP A 276 -8.40 13.21 0.11
N SER A 277 -8.87 12.19 -0.60
CA SER A 277 -9.15 10.87 0.00
C SER A 277 -7.91 10.21 0.62
N GLY A 278 -6.69 10.69 0.30
CA GLY A 278 -5.47 10.33 1.03
C GLY A 278 -5.52 10.68 2.53
N LEU A 279 -6.29 11.70 2.92
CA LEU A 279 -6.45 12.13 4.32
C LEU A 279 -7.03 11.02 5.21
N TYR A 280 -7.84 10.12 4.66
CA TYR A 280 -8.45 9.02 5.42
C TYR A 280 -7.39 8.07 6.01
N PHE A 281 -6.23 7.97 5.37
CA PHE A 281 -5.14 7.11 5.83
C PHE A 281 -4.29 7.74 6.93
N VAL A 282 -4.31 9.07 7.09
CA VAL A 282 -3.52 9.79 8.10
C VAL A 282 -3.84 9.34 9.53
N PRO A 283 -5.10 9.38 10.02
CA PRO A 283 -5.42 8.92 11.37
C PRO A 283 -5.19 7.41 11.54
N ALA A 284 -5.48 6.61 10.51
CA ALA A 284 -5.25 5.18 10.52
C ALA A 284 -3.76 4.84 10.70
N PHE A 285 -2.88 5.51 9.96
CA PHE A 285 -1.44 5.29 10.01
C PHE A 285 -0.80 5.85 11.28
N ALA A 286 -1.28 7.00 11.78
CA ALA A 286 -0.89 7.51 13.09
C ALA A 286 -1.25 6.52 14.21
N LEU A 287 -2.46 5.94 14.15
CA LEU A 287 -2.88 4.89 15.08
C LEU A 287 -1.99 3.63 14.97
N LEU A 288 -1.65 3.18 13.75
CA LEU A 288 -0.73 2.05 13.57
C LEU A 288 0.64 2.30 14.21
N VAL A 289 1.21 3.49 14.00
CA VAL A 289 2.48 3.89 14.64
C VAL A 289 2.36 3.78 16.16
N LEU A 290 1.32 4.37 16.76
CA LEU A 290 1.10 4.30 18.21
C LEU A 290 0.96 2.86 18.70
N LEU A 291 0.14 2.03 18.03
CA LEU A 291 -0.07 0.63 18.40
C LEU A 291 1.22 -0.19 18.32
N TRP A 292 2.05 0.03 17.29
CA TRP A 292 3.33 -0.67 17.14
C TRP A 292 4.37 -0.21 18.16
N GLU A 293 4.41 1.08 18.48
CA GLU A 293 5.30 1.68 19.49
C GLU A 293 4.94 1.25 20.91
N VAL A 294 3.64 1.11 21.21
CA VAL A 294 3.16 0.47 22.44
C VAL A 294 3.53 -1.00 22.47
N GLY A 295 3.37 -1.70 21.34
CA GLY A 295 3.67 -3.13 21.22
C GLY A 295 5.15 -3.46 21.46
N VAL A 296 6.08 -2.64 20.96
CA VAL A 296 7.52 -2.83 21.20
C VAL A 296 7.88 -2.52 22.66
N ARG A 297 7.33 -1.44 23.24
CA ARG A 297 7.55 -1.08 24.65
C ARG A 297 7.03 -2.14 25.62
N ARG A 298 5.83 -2.70 25.35
CA ARG A 298 5.30 -3.85 26.08
C ARG A 298 6.21 -5.07 25.99
N SER A 299 6.74 -5.34 24.80
CA SER A 299 7.66 -6.46 24.58
C SER A 299 9.00 -6.27 25.29
N ALA A 300 9.44 -5.02 25.45
CA ALA A 300 10.66 -4.66 26.18
C ALA A 300 10.48 -4.63 27.71
N GLY A 301 9.25 -4.63 28.24
CA GLY A 301 8.99 -4.57 29.68
C GLY A 301 8.86 -3.16 30.26
N VAL A 302 8.58 -2.15 29.43
CA VAL A 302 8.35 -0.77 29.88
C VAL A 302 7.09 -0.68 30.76
N ARG A 303 7.18 0.02 31.90
CA ARG A 303 6.10 0.13 32.91
C ARG A 303 4.82 0.79 32.40
N ARG A 304 4.92 1.90 31.65
CA ARG A 304 3.76 2.72 31.20
C ARG A 304 3.75 2.87 29.67
N PRO A 305 3.63 1.76 28.91
CA PRO A 305 3.94 1.73 27.48
C PRO A 305 3.07 2.68 26.63
N TRP A 306 1.81 2.90 27.01
CA TRP A 306 0.91 3.84 26.32
C TRP A 306 1.29 5.30 26.49
N ARG A 307 1.39 5.76 27.75
CA ARG A 307 1.81 7.14 28.06
C ARG A 307 3.17 7.44 27.44
N ASP A 308 4.08 6.49 27.56
CA ASP A 308 5.44 6.57 27.08
C ASP A 308 5.53 6.66 25.55
N ALA A 309 4.78 5.81 24.84
CA ALA A 309 4.68 5.91 23.39
C ALA A 309 4.04 7.24 22.97
N LEU A 310 2.96 7.67 23.63
CA LEU A 310 2.30 8.92 23.24
C LEU A 310 3.23 10.12 23.39
N LEU A 311 3.88 10.28 24.55
CA LEU A 311 4.76 11.42 24.81
C LEU A 311 6.01 11.43 23.93
N ASP A 312 6.63 10.27 23.71
CA ASP A 312 7.86 10.19 22.91
C ASP A 312 7.58 10.35 21.41
N GLU A 313 6.45 9.85 20.93
CA GLU A 313 6.16 9.76 19.49
C GLU A 313 5.32 10.92 18.98
N LEU A 314 4.58 11.64 19.83
CA LEU A 314 3.77 12.79 19.44
C LEU A 314 4.57 13.88 18.70
N PRO A 315 5.75 14.33 19.17
CA PRO A 315 6.55 15.30 18.41
C PRO A 315 6.94 14.82 17.01
N TRP A 316 7.22 13.52 16.85
CA TRP A 316 7.56 12.94 15.56
C TRP A 316 6.36 12.78 14.63
N LEU A 317 5.17 12.49 15.19
CA LEU A 317 3.92 12.48 14.44
C LEU A 317 3.55 13.89 13.98
N LEU A 318 3.74 14.91 14.82
CA LEU A 318 3.56 16.30 14.45
C LEU A 318 4.56 16.73 13.37
N ALA A 319 5.84 16.37 13.49
CA ALA A 319 6.83 16.65 12.46
C ALA A 319 6.49 15.98 11.12
N ALA A 320 6.03 14.73 11.13
CA ALA A 320 5.55 14.05 9.93
C ALA A 320 4.30 14.75 9.34
N GLY A 321 3.39 15.24 10.18
CA GLY A 321 2.23 16.04 9.77
C GLY A 321 2.61 17.38 9.16
N VAL A 322 3.62 18.06 9.70
CA VAL A 322 4.18 19.29 9.10
C VAL A 322 4.78 18.98 7.73
N LEU A 323 5.57 17.90 7.60
CA LEU A 323 6.12 17.48 6.31
C LEU A 323 5.05 17.12 5.29
N MET A 324 3.94 16.52 5.72
CA MET A 324 2.78 16.26 4.87
C MET A 324 2.20 17.56 4.29
N VAL A 325 1.97 18.57 5.14
CA VAL A 325 1.45 19.89 4.72
C VAL A 325 2.44 20.61 3.81
N VAL A 326 3.73 20.64 4.17
CA VAL A 326 4.79 21.25 3.35
C VAL A 326 4.84 20.58 1.97
N THR A 327 4.83 19.25 1.93
CA THR A 327 4.83 18.51 0.66
C THR A 327 3.61 18.85 -0.17
N TYR A 328 2.42 18.91 0.43
CA TYR A 328 1.19 19.30 -0.26
C TYR A 328 1.32 20.70 -0.89
N VAL A 329 1.72 21.71 -0.12
CA VAL A 329 1.86 23.10 -0.59
C VAL A 329 2.93 23.21 -1.69
N LEU A 330 4.04 22.46 -1.60
CA LEU A 330 5.08 22.46 -2.63
C LEU A 330 4.60 21.99 -4.00
N THR A 331 3.55 21.16 -4.07
CA THR A 331 2.98 20.74 -5.36
C THR A 331 2.22 21.86 -6.08
N TRP A 332 1.79 22.89 -5.34
CA TRP A 332 1.18 24.11 -5.86
C TRP A 332 2.22 25.18 -6.24
N SER A 333 3.51 24.83 -6.32
CA SER A 333 4.59 25.80 -6.58
C SER A 333 4.39 26.58 -7.87
N GLY A 334 3.93 25.95 -8.95
CA GLY A 334 3.65 26.66 -10.20
C GLY A 334 2.53 27.70 -10.07
N TRP A 335 1.46 27.38 -9.32
CA TRP A 335 0.40 28.33 -8.98
C TRP A 335 0.87 29.45 -8.06
N LEU A 336 1.70 29.14 -7.06
CA LEU A 336 2.20 30.10 -6.08
C LEU A 336 3.22 31.07 -6.68
N LEU A 337 4.10 30.57 -7.54
CA LEU A 337 5.19 31.34 -8.14
C LEU A 337 4.77 32.06 -9.43
N GLY A 338 3.72 31.58 -10.11
CA GLY A 338 3.14 32.24 -11.28
C GLY A 338 1.96 33.16 -10.93
N ASP A 339 1.49 33.90 -11.92
CA ASP A 339 0.34 34.82 -11.82
C ASP A 339 -0.90 34.35 -12.61
N ASP A 340 -0.75 33.24 -13.34
CA ASP A 340 -1.72 32.77 -14.31
C ASP A 340 -2.71 31.75 -13.79
N GLY A 341 -2.58 31.30 -12.54
CA GLY A 341 -3.47 30.33 -11.94
C GLY A 341 -4.91 30.83 -11.74
N TYR A 342 -5.87 29.91 -11.73
CA TYR A 342 -7.26 30.24 -11.38
C TYR A 342 -7.32 30.79 -9.94
N TYR A 343 -8.09 31.86 -9.71
CA TYR A 343 -8.11 32.64 -8.46
C TYR A 343 -6.77 33.21 -7.98
N ARG A 344 -5.70 33.17 -8.78
CA ARG A 344 -4.36 33.60 -8.35
C ARG A 344 -4.25 35.10 -8.08
N LEU A 345 -4.94 35.92 -8.86
CA LEU A 345 -4.97 37.38 -8.74
C LEU A 345 -6.40 37.87 -8.52
N ALA A 346 -6.65 38.53 -7.40
CA ALA A 346 -7.95 39.08 -7.01
C ALA A 346 -8.50 40.05 -8.07
N SER A 347 -7.62 40.86 -8.66
CA SER A 347 -7.93 41.76 -9.78
C SER A 347 -8.54 41.08 -11.01
N ARG A 348 -8.29 39.78 -11.24
CA ARG A 348 -8.93 39.01 -12.33
C ARG A 348 -10.31 38.46 -11.96
N TYR A 349 -10.69 38.51 -10.68
CA TYR A 349 -11.94 37.94 -10.15
C TYR A 349 -12.65 38.93 -9.19
N PRO A 350 -13.03 40.14 -9.64
CA PRO A 350 -13.55 41.21 -8.77
C PRO A 350 -14.82 40.84 -8.00
N ASN A 351 -15.57 39.84 -8.48
CA ASN A 351 -16.82 39.37 -7.89
C ASN A 351 -16.63 38.18 -6.93
N THR A 352 -15.39 37.79 -6.60
CA THR A 352 -15.09 36.68 -5.68
C THR A 352 -14.62 37.24 -4.33
N PRO A 353 -15.47 37.24 -3.29
CA PRO A 353 -15.10 37.75 -1.97
C PRO A 353 -13.94 36.96 -1.36
N GLY A 354 -13.09 37.64 -0.59
CA GLY A 354 -12.02 37.01 0.18
C GLY A 354 -10.66 36.94 -0.54
N LEU A 355 -10.61 37.16 -1.86
CA LEU A 355 -9.34 37.25 -2.58
C LEU A 355 -8.59 38.55 -2.23
N SER A 356 -7.25 38.48 -2.24
CA SER A 356 -6.35 39.59 -1.95
C SER A 356 -5.10 39.56 -2.83
N ASP A 357 -4.70 40.72 -3.35
CA ASP A 357 -3.44 40.93 -4.08
C ASP A 357 -2.33 41.51 -3.17
N THR A 358 -2.48 41.39 -1.84
CA THR A 358 -1.44 41.85 -0.89
C THR A 358 -0.16 41.03 -1.09
N PRO A 359 1.02 41.66 -1.22
CA PRO A 359 2.26 40.92 -1.44
C PRO A 359 2.51 39.85 -0.36
N VAL A 360 3.01 38.68 -0.77
CA VAL A 360 3.34 37.51 0.07
C VAL A 360 2.13 36.82 0.70
N ILE A 361 1.24 37.55 1.38
CA ILE A 361 0.09 36.98 2.10
C ILE A 361 -1.09 36.70 1.15
N GLY A 362 -1.30 37.56 0.15
CA GLY A 362 -2.37 37.45 -0.83
C GLY A 362 -2.43 36.10 -1.54
N PRO A 363 -1.32 35.57 -2.10
CA PRO A 363 -1.30 34.23 -2.70
C PRO A 363 -1.73 33.11 -1.73
N LEU A 364 -1.38 33.19 -0.45
CA LEU A 364 -1.79 32.19 0.55
C LEU A 364 -3.29 32.28 0.86
N ILE A 365 -3.83 33.51 0.97
CA ILE A 365 -5.26 33.75 1.12
C ILE A 365 -6.02 33.23 -0.11
N ASN A 366 -5.54 33.57 -1.31
CA ASN A 366 -6.16 33.17 -2.57
C ASN A 366 -6.14 31.65 -2.75
N LEU A 367 -5.04 30.99 -2.34
CA LEU A 367 -4.97 29.53 -2.34
C LEU A 367 -5.98 28.93 -1.35
N TRP A 368 -6.17 29.54 -0.18
CA TRP A 368 -7.20 29.13 0.76
C TRP A 368 -8.62 29.29 0.18
N GLU A 369 -8.92 30.41 -0.48
CA GLU A 369 -10.18 30.63 -1.19
C GLU A 369 -10.41 29.60 -2.29
N TYR A 370 -9.37 29.23 -3.04
CA TYR A 370 -9.41 28.12 -4.00
C TYR A 370 -9.81 26.82 -3.31
N HIS A 371 -9.19 26.49 -2.18
CA HIS A 371 -9.49 25.25 -1.44
C HIS A 371 -10.92 25.25 -0.89
N LYS A 372 -11.44 26.40 -0.45
CA LYS A 372 -12.86 26.52 -0.05
C LYS A 372 -13.79 26.27 -1.24
N ALA A 373 -13.50 26.82 -2.41
CA ALA A 373 -14.27 26.55 -3.62
C ALA A 373 -14.24 25.06 -4.00
N ALA A 374 -13.06 24.42 -3.95
CA ALA A 374 -12.90 23.00 -4.24
C ALA A 374 -13.65 22.11 -3.23
N TYR A 375 -13.62 22.49 -1.95
CA TYR A 375 -14.42 21.82 -0.91
C TYR A 375 -15.92 21.99 -1.16
N GLY A 376 -16.37 23.21 -1.49
CA GLY A 376 -17.77 23.49 -1.84
C GLY A 376 -18.28 22.62 -3.00
N PHE A 377 -17.49 22.50 -4.06
CA PHE A 377 -17.77 21.58 -5.16
C PHE A 377 -17.94 20.13 -4.68
N HIS A 378 -17.02 19.64 -3.85
CA HIS A 378 -17.08 18.25 -3.38
C HIS A 378 -18.26 17.95 -2.46
N THR A 379 -18.77 18.96 -1.74
CA THR A 379 -19.99 18.83 -0.90
C THR A 379 -21.30 18.89 -1.68
N GLN A 380 -21.27 19.37 -2.93
CA GLN A 380 -22.44 19.52 -3.80
C GLN A 380 -22.37 18.58 -5.01
N LEU A 381 -21.59 17.50 -4.91
CA LEU A 381 -21.42 16.54 -6.00
C LEU A 381 -22.46 15.42 -5.92
N ASP A 382 -23.71 15.74 -6.21
CA ASP A 382 -24.87 14.85 -6.15
C ASP A 382 -25.58 14.65 -7.50
N ASP A 383 -25.05 15.25 -8.57
CA ASP A 383 -25.54 15.07 -9.94
C ASP A 383 -25.51 13.60 -10.38
N PRO A 384 -26.66 13.01 -10.79
CA PRO A 384 -26.72 11.61 -11.19
C PRO A 384 -25.87 11.29 -12.42
N HIS A 385 -25.12 10.19 -12.34
CA HIS A 385 -24.30 9.69 -13.44
C HIS A 385 -24.59 8.22 -13.77
N LYS A 386 -24.68 7.86 -15.06
CA LYS A 386 -25.02 6.51 -15.52
C LYS A 386 -24.14 5.44 -14.85
N TYR A 387 -22.83 5.63 -14.78
CA TYR A 387 -21.90 4.66 -14.18
C TYR A 387 -21.63 4.83 -12.67
N GLN A 388 -22.39 5.69 -11.96
CA GLN A 388 -22.17 5.86 -10.53
C GLN A 388 -22.43 4.55 -9.76
N SER A 389 -21.68 4.30 -8.70
CA SER A 389 -21.78 3.10 -7.86
C SER A 389 -21.41 3.39 -6.41
N TRP A 390 -21.86 2.52 -5.50
CA TRP A 390 -21.75 2.72 -4.05
C TRP A 390 -20.82 1.71 -3.38
N PRO A 391 -20.25 2.02 -2.19
CA PRO A 391 -19.23 1.20 -1.54
C PRO A 391 -19.64 -0.25 -1.24
N TRP A 392 -20.93 -0.53 -1.00
CA TRP A 392 -21.43 -1.91 -0.84
C TRP A 392 -21.44 -2.72 -2.15
N GLN A 393 -21.34 -2.07 -3.30
CA GLN A 393 -21.26 -2.72 -4.62
C GLN A 393 -19.82 -2.97 -5.06
N TRP A 394 -18.85 -2.17 -4.60
CA TRP A 394 -17.51 -2.17 -5.17
C TRP A 394 -16.81 -3.53 -5.05
N LEU A 395 -16.73 -4.10 -3.84
CA LEU A 395 -16.07 -5.40 -3.63
C LEU A 395 -16.81 -6.58 -4.28
N LEU A 396 -18.09 -6.40 -4.58
CA LEU A 396 -18.92 -7.39 -5.29
C LEU A 396 -18.80 -7.27 -6.81
N LEU A 397 -18.07 -6.27 -7.30
CA LEU A 397 -18.07 -5.87 -8.71
C LEU A 397 -19.50 -5.57 -9.20
N GLY A 398 -20.35 -5.01 -8.34
CA GLY A 398 -21.78 -4.88 -8.63
C GLY A 398 -22.13 -3.89 -9.73
N ARG A 399 -21.21 -2.98 -10.08
CA ARG A 399 -21.37 -1.97 -11.13
C ARG A 399 -19.98 -1.41 -11.54
N PRO A 400 -19.31 -2.03 -12.54
CA PRO A 400 -18.06 -1.51 -13.08
C PRO A 400 -18.28 -0.22 -13.88
N VAL A 401 -17.19 0.47 -14.23
CA VAL A 401 -17.23 1.74 -14.97
C VAL A 401 -16.61 1.53 -16.35
N ALA A 402 -17.37 1.80 -17.42
CA ALA A 402 -16.84 1.75 -18.78
C ALA A 402 -15.96 2.98 -19.03
N PHE A 403 -14.68 2.76 -19.37
CA PHE A 403 -13.73 3.82 -19.71
C PHE A 403 -13.72 4.09 -21.22
N TYR A 404 -13.96 3.06 -22.02
CA TYR A 404 -13.98 3.13 -23.47
C TYR A 404 -14.99 2.13 -24.01
N TRP A 405 -15.72 2.53 -25.04
CA TRP A 405 -16.61 1.65 -25.82
C TRP A 405 -16.53 2.02 -27.30
N SER A 406 -16.46 1.01 -28.16
CA SER A 406 -16.65 1.15 -29.60
C SER A 406 -17.30 -0.11 -30.18
N GLY A 407 -18.34 0.08 -31.00
CA GLY A 407 -18.90 -0.97 -31.85
C GLY A 407 -18.28 -1.01 -33.25
N ASP A 408 -17.41 -0.05 -33.56
CA ASP A 408 -16.83 0.14 -34.88
C ASP A 408 -15.60 -0.74 -35.10
N GLY A 409 -15.44 -1.24 -36.31
CA GLY A 409 -14.28 -2.04 -36.74
C GLY A 409 -14.68 -3.39 -37.33
N ASN A 410 -13.70 -4.08 -37.93
CA ASN A 410 -13.90 -5.41 -38.51
C ASN A 410 -13.22 -6.47 -37.63
N CYS A 411 -14.03 -7.26 -36.93
CA CYS A 411 -13.60 -8.40 -36.12
C CYS A 411 -13.89 -9.77 -36.78
N GLY A 412 -14.34 -9.78 -38.04
CA GLY A 412 -14.74 -11.01 -38.75
C GLY A 412 -16.10 -11.57 -38.32
N ALA A 413 -16.93 -10.78 -37.62
CA ALA A 413 -18.27 -11.15 -37.17
C ALA A 413 -19.30 -10.04 -37.54
N PRO A 414 -20.62 -10.34 -37.54
CA PRO A 414 -21.65 -9.36 -37.90
C PRO A 414 -21.73 -8.13 -36.97
N SER A 415 -21.33 -8.30 -35.71
CA SER A 415 -21.31 -7.23 -34.71
C SER A 415 -20.04 -7.38 -33.88
N CYS A 416 -19.33 -6.26 -33.72
CA CYS A 416 -18.08 -6.19 -32.99
C CYS A 416 -18.24 -5.29 -31.76
N ALA A 417 -17.42 -5.53 -30.76
CA ALA A 417 -17.32 -4.70 -29.56
C ALA A 417 -15.86 -4.56 -29.15
N SER A 418 -15.51 -3.37 -28.69
CA SER A 418 -14.26 -3.07 -28.03
C SER A 418 -14.55 -2.22 -26.80
N GLU A 419 -14.12 -2.69 -25.64
CA GLU A 419 -14.39 -2.03 -24.37
C GLU A 419 -13.14 -2.02 -23.49
N ILE A 420 -12.92 -0.91 -22.78
CA ILE A 420 -12.10 -0.90 -21.57
C ILE A 420 -13.04 -0.76 -20.39
N LEU A 421 -13.20 -1.82 -19.62
CA LEU A 421 -14.05 -1.86 -18.44
C LEU A 421 -13.18 -1.85 -17.19
N LEU A 422 -13.41 -0.87 -16.30
CA LEU A 422 -12.82 -0.88 -14.97
C LEU A 422 -13.49 -1.96 -14.11
N LEU A 423 -12.96 -3.17 -14.23
CA LEU A 423 -13.46 -4.36 -13.55
C LEU A 423 -12.29 -5.10 -12.90
N GLY A 424 -12.46 -5.41 -11.61
CA GLY A 424 -11.53 -6.26 -10.88
C GLY A 424 -11.55 -7.69 -11.38
N THR A 425 -10.44 -8.42 -11.25
CA THR A 425 -10.43 -9.86 -11.62
C THR A 425 -11.43 -10.61 -10.72
N PRO A 426 -12.56 -11.14 -11.24
CA PRO A 426 -13.68 -11.54 -10.38
C PRO A 426 -13.33 -12.55 -9.29
N LEU A 427 -12.55 -13.59 -9.62
CA LEU A 427 -12.12 -14.57 -8.61
C LEU A 427 -11.29 -13.95 -7.48
N LEU A 428 -10.46 -12.94 -7.79
CA LEU A 428 -9.70 -12.22 -6.78
C LEU A 428 -10.61 -11.31 -5.95
N TRP A 429 -11.50 -10.55 -6.59
CA TRP A 429 -12.37 -9.59 -5.90
C TRP A 429 -13.40 -10.25 -5.01
N TRP A 430 -14.04 -11.32 -5.48
CA TRP A 430 -14.99 -12.09 -4.68
C TRP A 430 -14.32 -12.83 -3.52
N SER A 431 -13.00 -13.05 -3.58
CA SER A 431 -12.23 -13.56 -2.44
C SER A 431 -11.99 -12.52 -1.34
N PHE A 432 -12.11 -11.22 -1.62
CA PHE A 432 -11.78 -10.17 -0.66
C PHE A 432 -12.67 -10.19 0.58
N LEU A 433 -14.00 -10.31 0.43
CA LEU A 433 -14.92 -10.39 1.56
C LEU A 433 -14.65 -11.60 2.49
N PRO A 434 -14.58 -12.85 1.99
CA PRO A 434 -14.24 -13.98 2.85
C PRO A 434 -12.81 -13.86 3.42
N ALA A 435 -11.86 -13.31 2.67
CA ALA A 435 -10.50 -13.09 3.17
C ALA A 435 -10.46 -12.05 4.30
N LEU A 436 -11.25 -10.98 4.23
CA LEU A 436 -11.38 -9.99 5.30
C LEU A 436 -12.01 -10.62 6.56
N ALA A 437 -13.09 -11.37 6.41
CA ALA A 437 -13.72 -12.08 7.52
C ALA A 437 -12.74 -13.05 8.20
N ALA A 438 -12.01 -13.84 7.41
CA ALA A 438 -10.97 -14.73 7.91
C ALA A 438 -9.80 -13.96 8.56
N THR A 439 -9.40 -12.82 8.00
CA THR A 439 -8.34 -11.96 8.57
C THR A 439 -8.76 -11.38 9.92
N VAL A 440 -10.02 -10.96 10.09
CA VAL A 440 -10.58 -10.55 11.39
C VAL A 440 -10.52 -11.71 12.38
N TRP A 441 -11.07 -12.86 12.01
CA TRP A 441 -11.11 -14.03 12.89
C TRP A 441 -9.71 -14.50 13.31
N LEU A 442 -8.82 -14.74 12.35
CA LEU A 442 -7.46 -15.17 12.59
C LEU A 442 -6.64 -14.10 13.32
N GLY A 443 -6.86 -12.82 13.01
CA GLY A 443 -6.22 -11.70 13.68
C GLY A 443 -6.55 -11.64 15.16
N LEU A 444 -7.83 -11.80 15.51
CA LEU A 444 -8.30 -11.85 16.89
C LEU A 444 -7.82 -13.13 17.60
N ALA A 445 -7.96 -14.29 16.97
CA ALA A 445 -7.58 -15.58 17.55
C ALA A 445 -6.07 -15.70 17.80
N ARG A 446 -5.24 -15.17 16.89
CA ARG A 446 -3.77 -15.24 16.97
C ARG A 446 -3.13 -13.99 17.56
N ARG A 447 -3.91 -12.94 17.84
CA ARG A 447 -3.42 -11.61 18.25
C ARG A 447 -2.32 -11.09 17.32
N ASP A 448 -2.53 -11.23 16.01
CA ASP A 448 -1.53 -10.92 14.99
C ASP A 448 -1.61 -9.45 14.57
N TRP A 449 -0.51 -8.72 14.74
CA TRP A 449 -0.40 -7.31 14.34
C TRP A 449 -0.58 -7.11 12.83
N ARG A 450 -0.28 -8.12 12.01
CA ARG A 450 -0.39 -8.05 10.54
C ARG A 450 -1.85 -7.89 10.13
N ALA A 451 -2.75 -8.64 10.76
CA ALA A 451 -4.18 -8.57 10.51
C ALA A 451 -4.71 -7.17 10.86
N GLY A 452 -4.37 -6.65 12.04
CA GLY A 452 -4.75 -5.28 12.44
C GLY A 452 -4.25 -4.22 11.46
N ALA A 453 -3.01 -4.34 10.96
CA ALA A 453 -2.45 -3.44 9.96
C ALA A 453 -3.21 -3.49 8.63
N ILE A 454 -3.52 -4.69 8.14
CA ILE A 454 -4.28 -4.88 6.90
C ILE A 454 -5.70 -4.30 7.04
N LEU A 455 -6.42 -4.69 8.10
CA LEU A 455 -7.81 -4.31 8.32
C LEU A 455 -7.96 -2.80 8.51
N LEU A 456 -7.05 -2.16 9.26
CA LEU A 456 -7.11 -0.72 9.48
C LEU A 456 -6.83 0.07 8.18
N SER A 457 -5.92 -0.41 7.33
CA SER A 457 -5.68 0.20 6.01
C SER A 457 -6.86 0.01 5.06
N VAL A 458 -7.50 -1.17 5.05
CA VAL A 458 -8.73 -1.40 4.26
C VAL A 458 -9.86 -0.51 4.76
N ALA A 459 -10.04 -0.41 6.08
CA ALA A 459 -11.04 0.44 6.69
C ALA A 459 -10.85 1.92 6.31
N ALA A 460 -9.61 2.42 6.34
CA ALA A 460 -9.30 3.78 5.91
C ALA A 460 -9.65 4.05 4.44
N GLY A 461 -9.45 3.06 3.56
CA GLY A 461 -9.74 3.19 2.14
C GLY A 461 -11.22 3.03 1.75
N LEU A 462 -12.05 2.37 2.60
CA LEU A 462 -13.43 2.02 2.26
C LEU A 462 -14.49 2.66 3.16
N LEU A 463 -14.31 2.67 4.49
CA LEU A 463 -15.35 3.09 5.42
C LEU A 463 -15.80 4.56 5.26
N PRO A 464 -14.91 5.54 5.01
CA PRO A 464 -15.35 6.92 4.81
C PRO A 464 -16.38 7.08 3.69
N TRP A 465 -16.30 6.26 2.64
CA TRP A 465 -17.24 6.32 1.52
C TRP A 465 -18.65 5.88 1.88
N PHE A 466 -18.85 5.07 2.92
CA PHE A 466 -20.20 4.73 3.38
C PHE A 466 -20.93 5.96 3.94
N TRP A 467 -20.21 6.86 4.61
CA TRP A 467 -20.79 8.13 5.05
C TRP A 467 -21.28 8.96 3.85
N PHE A 468 -20.43 9.15 2.84
CA PHE A 468 -20.79 9.91 1.64
C PHE A 468 -21.87 9.24 0.80
N ALA A 469 -21.97 7.91 0.84
CA ALA A 469 -23.03 7.18 0.16
C ALA A 469 -24.41 7.45 0.79
N LEU A 470 -24.47 7.60 2.12
CA LEU A 470 -25.69 7.97 2.83
C LEU A 470 -26.10 9.42 2.57
N ASP A 471 -25.14 10.27 2.21
CA ASP A 471 -25.33 11.68 1.86
C ASP A 471 -25.67 11.90 0.37
N GLY A 472 -25.91 10.81 -0.39
CA GLY A 472 -26.33 10.90 -1.79
C GLY A 472 -25.23 11.29 -2.80
N ARG A 473 -23.96 11.38 -2.37
CA ARG A 473 -22.85 11.80 -3.23
C ARG A 473 -22.66 10.87 -4.44
N THR A 474 -22.42 11.47 -5.61
CA THR A 474 -22.05 10.75 -6.84
C THR A 474 -20.63 10.22 -6.74
N MET A 475 -20.49 8.91 -6.89
CA MET A 475 -19.25 8.17 -6.65
C MET A 475 -19.09 7.00 -7.61
N PHE A 476 -17.87 6.47 -7.69
CA PHE A 476 -17.50 5.43 -8.64
C PHE A 476 -16.60 4.38 -8.00
N SER A 477 -16.52 3.21 -8.62
CA SER A 477 -15.75 2.08 -8.10
C SER A 477 -14.25 2.34 -8.02
N PHE A 478 -13.68 3.21 -8.88
CA PHE A 478 -12.26 3.60 -8.80
C PHE A 478 -11.83 4.21 -7.46
N TYR A 479 -12.77 4.70 -6.64
CA TYR A 479 -12.46 5.19 -5.29
C TYR A 479 -11.98 4.09 -4.33
N ALA A 480 -12.22 2.82 -4.66
CA ALA A 480 -11.67 1.68 -3.94
C ALA A 480 -10.17 1.46 -4.18
N ALA A 481 -9.55 2.10 -5.20
CA ALA A 481 -8.18 1.82 -5.62
C ALA A 481 -7.15 1.82 -4.47
N PRO A 482 -7.12 2.81 -3.55
CA PRO A 482 -6.13 2.84 -2.47
C PRO A 482 -6.27 1.67 -1.49
N ALA A 483 -7.43 1.01 -1.42
CA ALA A 483 -7.67 -0.16 -0.57
C ALA A 483 -7.17 -1.47 -1.20
N VAL A 484 -7.08 -1.55 -2.54
CA VAL A 484 -6.80 -2.79 -3.29
C VAL A 484 -5.52 -3.51 -2.83
N PRO A 485 -4.37 -2.84 -2.64
CA PRO A 485 -3.16 -3.53 -2.18
C PRO A 485 -3.35 -4.21 -0.82
N PHE A 486 -4.13 -3.61 0.08
CA PHE A 486 -4.41 -4.15 1.41
C PHE A 486 -5.42 -5.30 1.37
N LEU A 487 -6.41 -5.24 0.45
CA LEU A 487 -7.30 -6.36 0.17
C LEU A 487 -6.52 -7.57 -0.36
N VAL A 488 -5.55 -7.35 -1.25
CA VAL A 488 -4.63 -8.41 -1.71
C VAL A 488 -3.79 -8.95 -0.56
N LEU A 489 -3.29 -8.11 0.36
CA LEU A 489 -2.59 -8.59 1.56
C LEU A 489 -3.49 -9.42 2.47
N ALA A 490 -4.80 -9.13 2.57
CA ALA A 490 -5.75 -9.94 3.32
C ALA A 490 -5.87 -11.35 2.73
N VAL A 491 -6.00 -11.46 1.40
CA VAL A 491 -5.99 -12.76 0.70
C VAL A 491 -4.71 -13.52 0.98
N VAL A 492 -3.55 -12.87 0.83
CA VAL A 492 -2.24 -13.50 1.05
C VAL A 492 -2.03 -13.89 2.51
N TYR A 493 -2.57 -13.13 3.46
CA TYR A 493 -2.56 -13.50 4.88
C TYR A 493 -3.29 -14.82 5.11
N VAL A 494 -4.46 -15.00 4.50
CA VAL A 494 -5.23 -16.24 4.55
C VAL A 494 -4.52 -17.39 3.85
N LEU A 495 -3.94 -17.15 2.66
CA LEU A 495 -3.11 -18.16 1.97
C LEU A 495 -1.92 -18.60 2.85
N GLY A 496 -1.27 -17.67 3.55
CA GLY A 496 -0.21 -17.98 4.50
C GLY A 496 -0.70 -18.85 5.68
N ALA A 497 -1.93 -18.64 6.14
CA ALA A 497 -2.55 -19.47 7.17
C ALA A 497 -2.92 -20.88 6.67
N ILE A 498 -3.27 -21.02 5.38
CA ILE A 498 -3.54 -22.31 4.72
C ILE A 498 -2.23 -23.10 4.51
N ILE A 499 -1.15 -22.43 4.06
CA ILE A 499 0.16 -23.05 3.83
C ILE A 499 0.81 -23.52 5.12
N SER A 500 0.60 -22.83 6.23
CA SER A 500 1.17 -23.20 7.54
C SER A 500 0.08 -23.24 8.60
N PRO A 501 -0.74 -24.31 8.63
CA PRO A 501 -1.75 -24.50 9.66
C PRO A 501 -1.09 -24.55 11.04
N ALA A 502 -1.72 -23.94 12.05
CA ALA A 502 -1.29 -24.12 13.43
C ALA A 502 -1.45 -25.61 13.81
N PRO A 503 -0.62 -26.16 14.71
CA PRO A 503 -0.85 -27.49 15.27
C PRO A 503 -2.26 -27.56 15.86
N ALA A 504 -2.97 -28.67 15.61
CA ALA A 504 -4.31 -28.89 16.15
C ALA A 504 -4.23 -28.85 17.69
N VAL A 505 -5.02 -27.97 18.31
CA VAL A 505 -5.10 -27.89 19.77
C VAL A 505 -5.84 -29.13 20.25
N GLY A 506 -5.17 -29.99 21.02
CA GLY A 506 -5.75 -31.22 21.59
C GLY A 506 -5.07 -32.53 21.19
N THR A 507 -4.10 -32.52 20.28
CA THR A 507 -3.28 -33.72 20.01
C THR A 507 -2.18 -33.84 21.06
N ALA A 508 -2.19 -34.91 21.84
CA ALA A 508 -1.25 -35.17 22.94
C ALA A 508 0.22 -35.33 22.48
N ALA A 509 0.44 -35.58 21.18
CA ALA A 509 1.77 -35.65 20.58
C ALA A 509 2.01 -34.46 19.63
N PRO A 510 3.22 -33.88 19.61
CA PRO A 510 3.61 -32.96 18.55
C PRO A 510 3.50 -33.68 17.19
N PRO A 511 2.98 -33.02 16.13
CA PRO A 511 2.86 -33.64 14.82
C PRO A 511 4.23 -34.09 14.32
N SER A 512 4.28 -35.22 13.61
CA SER A 512 5.53 -35.72 13.03
C SER A 512 6.09 -34.72 12.01
N THR A 513 7.37 -34.83 11.70
CA THR A 513 8.02 -34.02 10.66
C THR A 513 7.37 -34.25 9.30
N GLU A 514 6.91 -35.48 9.03
CA GLU A 514 6.21 -35.88 7.82
C GLU A 514 4.82 -35.25 7.75
N ASP A 515 4.00 -35.34 8.80
CA ASP A 515 2.66 -34.71 8.86
C ASP A 515 2.73 -33.18 8.63
N THR A 516 3.79 -32.55 9.15
CA THR A 516 4.01 -31.12 8.98
C THR A 516 4.43 -30.77 7.56
N SER A 517 5.20 -31.65 6.91
CA SER A 517 5.61 -31.51 5.51
C SER A 517 4.40 -31.65 4.58
N ASP A 518 3.58 -32.66 4.79
CA ASP A 518 2.41 -32.96 3.95
C ASP A 518 1.36 -31.84 4.01
N ARG A 519 1.08 -31.31 5.21
CA ARG A 519 0.17 -30.16 5.38
C ARG A 519 0.68 -28.92 4.66
N ARG A 520 1.98 -28.68 4.68
CA ARG A 520 2.60 -27.56 3.95
C ARG A 520 2.54 -27.75 2.44
N LEU A 521 2.74 -28.99 1.97
CA LEU A 521 2.61 -29.34 0.56
C LEU A 521 1.18 -29.10 0.06
N VAL A 522 0.17 -29.65 0.75
CA VAL A 522 -1.25 -29.47 0.40
C VAL A 522 -1.63 -27.99 0.42
N GLY A 523 -1.27 -27.27 1.49
CA GLY A 523 -1.55 -25.83 1.57
C GLY A 523 -0.83 -25.03 0.48
N GLY A 524 0.38 -25.43 0.10
CA GLY A 524 1.12 -24.88 -1.03
C GLY A 524 0.42 -25.12 -2.38
N ILE A 525 -0.09 -26.33 -2.60
CA ILE A 525 -0.87 -26.68 -3.81
C ILE A 525 -2.15 -25.85 -3.88
N ILE A 526 -2.91 -25.74 -2.78
CA ILE A 526 -4.13 -24.93 -2.73
C ILE A 526 -3.83 -23.46 -3.06
N ALA A 527 -2.80 -22.89 -2.44
CA ALA A 527 -2.41 -21.50 -2.70
C ALA A 527 -1.93 -21.29 -4.14
N GLY A 528 -1.16 -22.24 -4.68
CA GLY A 528 -0.71 -22.21 -6.08
C GLY A 528 -1.87 -22.32 -7.07
N ALA A 529 -2.80 -23.24 -6.82
CA ALA A 529 -4.00 -23.42 -7.63
C ALA A 529 -4.88 -22.15 -7.60
N TYR A 530 -5.05 -21.52 -6.44
CA TYR A 530 -5.77 -20.26 -6.34
C TYR A 530 -5.12 -19.15 -7.19
N VAL A 531 -3.80 -18.96 -7.07
CA VAL A 531 -3.08 -17.94 -7.87
C VAL A 531 -3.19 -18.25 -9.37
N LEU A 532 -3.11 -19.52 -9.77
CA LEU A 532 -3.31 -19.95 -11.15
C LEU A 532 -4.72 -19.65 -11.65
N LEU A 533 -5.75 -19.94 -10.86
CA LEU A 533 -7.15 -19.64 -11.21
C LEU A 533 -7.37 -18.13 -11.38
N VAL A 534 -6.77 -17.30 -10.52
CA VAL A 534 -6.81 -15.83 -10.70
C VAL A 534 -6.10 -15.43 -12.00
N ALA A 535 -4.97 -16.03 -12.35
CA ALA A 535 -4.27 -15.75 -13.60
C ALA A 535 -5.09 -16.13 -14.83
N LEU A 536 -5.75 -17.30 -14.80
CA LEU A 536 -6.65 -17.75 -15.87
C LEU A 536 -7.87 -16.83 -15.99
N CYS A 537 -8.46 -16.42 -14.87
CA CYS A 537 -9.57 -15.47 -14.84
C CYS A 537 -9.14 -14.11 -15.42
N PHE A 538 -7.99 -13.58 -15.01
CA PHE A 538 -7.41 -12.37 -15.62
C PHE A 538 -7.21 -12.54 -17.12
N GLY A 539 -6.66 -13.67 -17.58
CA GLY A 539 -6.48 -13.97 -19.00
C GLY A 539 -7.80 -14.02 -19.79
N TYR A 540 -8.87 -14.57 -19.20
CA TYR A 540 -10.21 -14.58 -19.80
C TYR A 540 -10.75 -13.16 -20.02
N PHE A 541 -10.58 -12.28 -19.02
CA PHE A 541 -11.03 -10.89 -19.04
C PHE A 541 -10.05 -9.91 -19.71
N TYR A 542 -8.80 -10.31 -19.97
CA TYR A 542 -7.77 -9.45 -20.54
C TYR A 542 -8.24 -8.66 -21.79
N PRO A 543 -8.98 -9.25 -22.74
CA PRO A 543 -9.47 -8.51 -23.91
C PRO A 543 -10.31 -7.26 -23.58
N ILE A 544 -11.10 -7.26 -22.50
CA ILE A 544 -11.91 -6.11 -22.06
C ILE A 544 -11.16 -5.16 -21.13
N PHE A 545 -9.94 -5.51 -20.71
CA PHE A 545 -9.08 -4.61 -19.95
C PHE A 545 -8.19 -3.74 -20.86
N VAL A 546 -7.97 -4.18 -22.11
CA VAL A 546 -7.10 -3.49 -23.07
C VAL A 546 -7.85 -2.93 -24.27
N GLY A 547 -9.18 -3.07 -24.36
CA GLY A 547 -9.93 -2.59 -25.51
C GLY A 547 -9.62 -3.38 -26.78
N ARG A 548 -9.49 -4.71 -26.68
CA ARG A 548 -9.31 -5.56 -27.86
C ARG A 548 -10.63 -5.68 -28.59
N LEU A 549 -10.64 -5.38 -29.89
CA LEU A 549 -11.80 -5.60 -30.76
C LEU A 549 -12.10 -7.11 -30.86
N MET A 550 -13.34 -7.51 -30.58
CA MET A 550 -13.82 -8.90 -30.63
C MET A 550 -15.27 -8.97 -31.09
N ALA A 551 -15.78 -10.18 -31.37
CA ALA A 551 -17.19 -10.37 -31.68
C ALA A 551 -18.06 -9.99 -30.46
N TYR A 552 -19.23 -9.37 -30.71
CA TYR A 552 -20.13 -8.95 -29.63
C TYR A 552 -20.55 -10.11 -28.72
N ALA A 553 -20.72 -11.32 -29.28
CA ALA A 553 -21.04 -12.52 -28.49
C ALA A 553 -19.91 -12.88 -27.51
N ASP A 554 -18.65 -12.75 -27.92
CA ASP A 554 -17.48 -13.02 -27.05
C ASP A 554 -17.38 -11.96 -25.94
N TRP A 555 -17.66 -10.70 -26.27
CA TRP A 555 -17.74 -9.63 -25.29
C TRP A 555 -18.87 -9.89 -24.28
N SER A 556 -20.07 -10.20 -24.77
CA SER A 556 -21.26 -10.47 -23.95
C SER A 556 -21.05 -11.66 -23.01
N ALA A 557 -20.37 -12.72 -23.46
CA ALA A 557 -20.01 -13.87 -22.60
C ALA A 557 -19.10 -13.52 -21.42
N ARG A 558 -18.45 -12.35 -21.43
CA ARG A 558 -17.65 -11.83 -20.31
C ARG A 558 -18.50 -11.04 -19.32
N MET A 559 -19.72 -10.64 -19.67
CA MET A 559 -20.61 -9.92 -18.77
C MET A 559 -21.32 -10.88 -17.80
N TRP A 560 -20.57 -11.43 -16.84
CA TRP A 560 -21.06 -12.47 -15.93
C TRP A 560 -22.25 -12.06 -15.05
N LEU A 561 -22.44 -10.76 -14.81
CA LEU A 561 -23.59 -10.23 -14.07
C LEU A 561 -24.58 -9.49 -15.00
N ASP A 562 -24.58 -9.81 -16.29
CA ASP A 562 -25.47 -9.28 -17.32
C ASP A 562 -25.61 -7.75 -17.24
N GLY A 563 -26.86 -7.25 -17.14
CA GLY A 563 -27.20 -5.82 -17.10
C GLY A 563 -26.62 -5.04 -15.92
N ARG A 564 -25.92 -5.68 -14.97
CA ARG A 564 -25.13 -4.97 -13.95
C ARG A 564 -23.78 -4.49 -14.47
N TRP A 565 -23.22 -5.17 -15.47
CA TRP A 565 -21.93 -4.86 -16.08
C TRP A 565 -22.06 -4.15 -17.44
N ILE A 566 -23.28 -3.90 -17.90
CA ILE A 566 -23.63 -3.26 -19.19
C ILE A 566 -24.19 -1.85 -18.97
#